data_AF-A0A7K0LBN7-F1
#
_entry.id   AF-A0A7K0LBN7-F1
#
_cell.length_a   1.000
_cell.length_b   1.000
_cell.length_c   1.000
_cell.angle_alpha   90.00
_cell.angle_beta   90.00
_cell.angle_gamma   90.00
#
_symmetry.space_group_name_H-M   'P 1'
#
loop_
_entity.id
_entity.type
_entity.pdbx_description
1 polymer ?
#
loop_
_entity_poly.entity_id
_entity_poly.type
_entity_poly.pdbx_seq_one_letter_code
_entity_poly.pdbx_strand_id
1 'polypeptide(L)'
;MSWDRHPGIRTGNRLTRGERAADSVRNNMGSWPFVFIAIVFLSVWMLFNRDTGFDPYPFILLNLVLSCVAAMQGAILLIAAKREDQISSDLAVHTFEIDQENLLITKRIEELTAEVHKLTLAMHQMMKEKGN
;
A
#
# COMPACT_ATOMS: atom_id res chain seq x y z
N MET A 1 -3.34 9.75 3.24
CA MET A 1 -4.51 8.94 2.81
C MET A 1 -4.33 7.58 3.46
N SER A 2 -5.19 7.21 4.41
CA SER A 2 -4.97 6.05 5.30
C SER A 2 -5.74 4.84 4.74
N TRP A 3 -5.01 3.87 4.18
CA TRP A 3 -5.55 2.67 3.51
C TRP A 3 -6.37 1.78 4.46
N ASP A 4 -6.21 1.99 5.76
CA ASP A 4 -6.88 1.37 6.89
C ASP A 4 -8.42 1.51 6.91
N ARG A 5 -9.01 2.43 6.13
CA ARG A 5 -10.47 2.65 6.04
C ARG A 5 -11.13 2.12 4.76
N HIS A 6 -10.40 1.46 3.87
CA HIS A 6 -10.99 0.93 2.63
C HIS A 6 -11.78 -0.38 2.91
N PRO A 7 -13.05 -0.50 2.50
CA PRO A 7 -13.92 -1.63 2.88
C PRO A 7 -13.47 -2.99 2.33
N GLY A 8 -12.57 -3.02 1.34
CA GLY A 8 -12.02 -4.23 0.74
C GLY A 8 -10.73 -4.77 1.40
N ILE A 9 -10.11 -4.03 2.32
CA ILE A 9 -8.78 -4.40 2.85
C ILE A 9 -8.95 -4.97 4.27
N ARG A 10 -8.37 -6.15 4.52
CA ARG A 10 -8.36 -6.78 5.84
C ARG A 10 -7.44 -5.99 6.79
N THR A 11 -8.02 -5.08 7.55
CA THR A 11 -7.31 -4.26 8.56
C THR A 11 -7.62 -4.76 9.98
N GLY A 12 -6.64 -4.69 10.88
CA GLY A 12 -6.84 -4.98 12.31
C GLY A 12 -6.94 -6.46 12.67
N ASN A 13 -8.03 -6.86 13.35
CA ASN A 13 -8.20 -8.19 13.95
C ASN A 13 -8.36 -9.35 12.95
N ARG A 14 -8.36 -9.07 11.64
CA ARG A 14 -8.45 -10.08 10.56
C ARG A 14 -7.08 -10.46 9.98
N LEU A 15 -6.00 -9.84 10.44
CA LEU A 15 -4.61 -10.19 10.09
C LEU A 15 -4.14 -11.39 10.92
N THR A 16 -3.46 -12.33 10.29
CA THR A 16 -2.83 -13.45 10.99
C THR A 16 -1.73 -12.97 11.94
N ARG A 17 -1.39 -13.75 12.97
CA ARG A 17 -0.31 -13.38 13.91
C ARG A 17 1.02 -13.08 13.20
N GLY A 18 1.28 -13.74 12.07
CA GLY A 18 2.45 -13.51 11.23
C GLY A 18 2.44 -12.14 10.54
N GLU A 19 1.30 -11.72 9.98
CA GLU A 19 1.18 -10.41 9.34
C GLU A 19 1.33 -9.25 10.36
N ARG A 20 0.80 -9.42 11.58
CA ARG A 20 1.01 -8.44 12.67
C ARG A 20 2.48 -8.35 13.10
N ALA A 21 3.17 -9.49 13.17
CA ALA A 21 4.59 -9.51 13.49
C ALA A 21 5.41 -8.85 12.37
N ALA A 22 5.09 -9.14 11.10
CA ALA A 22 5.74 -8.53 9.94
C ALA A 22 5.53 -7.01 9.90
N ASP A 23 4.33 -6.50 10.18
CA ASP A 23 4.06 -5.06 10.23
C ASP A 23 4.81 -4.35 11.37
N SER A 24 4.88 -4.98 12.55
CA SER A 24 5.65 -4.46 13.70
C SER A 24 7.15 -4.44 13.40
N VAL A 25 7.67 -5.53 12.82
CA VAL A 25 9.08 -5.63 12.41
C VAL A 25 9.40 -4.62 11.31
N ARG A 26 8.53 -4.46 10.31
CA ARG A 26 8.67 -3.44 9.24
C ARG A 26 8.75 -2.03 9.83
N ASN A 27 7.85 -1.69 10.75
CA ASN A 27 7.81 -0.36 11.35
C ASN A 27 9.05 -0.06 12.20
N ASN A 28 9.65 -1.09 12.80
CA ASN A 28 10.86 -0.97 13.63
C ASN A 28 12.16 -1.03 12.80
N MET A 29 12.22 -1.86 11.74
CA MET A 29 13.39 -2.00 10.85
C MET A 29 13.61 -0.78 9.94
N GLY A 30 12.57 -0.01 9.63
CA GLY A 30 12.69 1.21 8.80
C GLY A 30 13.21 2.45 9.55
N SER A 31 13.55 2.32 10.83
CA SER A 31 13.94 3.44 11.67
C SER A 31 15.47 3.66 11.66
N TRP A 32 15.91 4.91 11.52
CA TRP A 32 17.32 5.32 11.68
C TRP A 32 18.04 4.74 12.91
N PRO A 33 17.41 4.60 14.11
CA PRO A 33 18.07 3.98 15.26
C PRO A 33 18.45 2.49 15.07
N PHE A 34 17.75 1.73 14.22
CA PHE A 34 18.10 0.33 13.95
C PHE A 34 19.48 0.19 13.29
N VAL A 35 19.78 1.08 12.34
CA VAL A 35 21.09 1.15 11.66
C VAL A 35 22.21 1.45 12.66
N PHE A 36 21.98 2.38 13.58
CA PHE A 36 22.94 2.71 14.64
C PHE A 36 23.21 1.52 15.57
N ILE A 37 22.17 0.77 15.98
CA ILE A 37 22.34 -0.43 16.81
C ILE A 37 23.19 -1.49 16.08
N ALA A 38 22.95 -1.70 14.78
CA ALA A 38 23.73 -2.63 13.98
C ALA A 38 25.22 -2.24 13.88
N ILE A 39 25.51 -0.95 13.67
CA ILE A 39 26.89 -0.43 13.61
C ILE A 39 27.59 -0.55 14.97
N VAL A 40 26.88 -0.26 16.07
CA VAL A 40 27.42 -0.39 17.43
C VAL A 40 27.67 -1.86 17.76
N PHE A 41 26.73 -2.76 17.46
CA PHE A 41 26.90 -4.20 17.65
C PHE A 41 28.11 -4.73 16.87
N LEU A 42 28.26 -4.34 15.60
CA LEU A 42 29.40 -4.72 14.77
C LEU A 42 30.72 -4.22 15.37
N SER A 43 30.75 -2.97 15.83
CA SER A 43 31.93 -2.35 16.44
C SER A 43 32.32 -3.05 17.75
N VAL A 44 31.34 -3.39 18.59
CA VAL A 44 31.54 -4.15 19.84
C VAL A 44 32.04 -5.57 19.55
N TRP A 45 31.47 -6.24 18.54
CA TRP A 45 31.89 -7.58 18.13
C TRP A 45 33.33 -7.62 17.64
N MET A 46 33.72 -6.65 16.80
CA MET A 46 35.11 -6.51 16.33
C MET A 46 36.09 -6.27 17.48
N LEU A 47 35.72 -5.47 18.50
CA LEU A 47 36.55 -5.23 19.67
C LEU A 47 36.69 -6.49 20.55
N PHE A 48 35.58 -7.17 20.84
CA PHE A 48 35.58 -8.35 21.71
C PHE A 48 36.34 -9.54 21.12
N ASN A 49 36.24 -9.71 19.80
CA ASN A 49 36.88 -10.79 19.09
C ASN A 49 38.41 -10.64 18.95
N ARG A 50 38.95 -9.45 19.27
CA ARG A 50 40.40 -9.19 19.28
C ARG A 50 41.15 -10.03 20.32
N ASP A 51 40.51 -10.30 21.47
CA ASP A 51 41.18 -10.95 22.61
C ASP A 51 40.92 -12.46 22.70
N THR A 52 39.87 -12.97 22.03
CA THR A 52 39.44 -14.38 22.15
C THR A 52 39.72 -15.24 20.92
N GLY A 53 40.04 -14.64 19.76
CA GLY A 53 40.36 -15.39 18.53
C GLY A 53 39.20 -16.25 18.01
N PHE A 54 37.96 -15.95 18.40
CA PHE A 54 36.77 -16.76 18.15
C PHE A 54 36.31 -16.67 16.68
N ASP A 55 36.63 -15.57 15.99
CA ASP A 55 36.33 -15.32 14.57
C ASP A 55 37.52 -14.61 13.86
N PRO A 56 38.65 -15.29 13.61
CA PRO A 56 39.81 -14.70 12.94
C PRO A 56 39.44 -14.11 11.57
N TYR A 57 40.19 -13.10 11.12
CA TYR A 57 40.01 -12.52 9.78
C TYR A 57 40.08 -13.64 8.73
N PRO A 58 39.03 -13.89 7.91
CA PRO A 58 37.97 -12.99 7.46
C PRO A 58 36.59 -13.33 8.07
N PHE A 59 36.30 -12.83 9.28
CA PHE A 59 35.03 -12.91 10.04
C PHE A 59 33.90 -13.77 9.42
N ILE A 60 34.08 -15.09 9.39
CA ILE A 60 33.22 -16.00 8.63
C ILE A 60 31.85 -16.13 9.28
N LEU A 61 31.82 -16.11 10.62
CA LEU A 61 30.58 -16.22 11.39
C LEU A 61 29.75 -14.95 11.29
N LEU A 62 30.41 -13.79 11.37
CA LEU A 62 29.73 -12.50 11.20
C LEU A 62 29.13 -12.38 9.79
N ASN A 63 29.88 -12.75 8.76
CA ASN A 63 29.39 -12.70 7.39
C ASN A 63 28.23 -13.68 7.15
N LEU A 64 28.28 -14.87 7.75
CA LEU A 64 27.19 -15.85 7.68
C LEU A 64 25.90 -15.33 8.34
N VAL A 65 26.00 -14.75 9.53
CA VAL A 65 24.85 -14.18 10.24
C VAL A 65 24.25 -13.01 9.46
N LEU A 66 25.08 -12.09 8.97
CA LEU A 66 24.61 -10.96 8.15
C LEU A 66 23.94 -11.42 6.86
N SER A 67 24.50 -12.43 6.19
CA SER A 67 23.91 -13.02 4.99
C SER A 67 22.56 -13.67 5.27
N CYS A 68 22.42 -14.36 6.41
CA CYS A 68 21.15 -14.95 6.84
C CYS A 68 20.09 -13.88 7.14
N VAL A 69 20.48 -12.79 7.83
CA VAL A 69 19.59 -11.64 8.09
C VAL A 69 19.15 -10.99 6.78
N ALA A 70 20.07 -10.77 5.83
CA ALA A 70 19.74 -10.20 4.51
C ALA A 70 18.80 -11.12 3.70
N ALA A 71 19.02 -12.44 3.72
CA ALA A 71 18.14 -13.40 3.08
C ALA A 71 16.73 -13.39 3.69
N MET A 72 16.63 -13.29 5.01
CA MET A 72 15.36 -13.16 5.72
C MET A 72 14.64 -11.86 5.35
N GLN A 73 15.38 -10.74 5.28
CA GLN A 73 14.85 -9.45 4.82
C GLN A 73 14.30 -9.54 3.40
N GLY A 74 15.03 -10.18 2.48
CA GLY A 74 14.58 -10.41 1.11
C GLY A 74 13.31 -11.26 1.01
N ALA A 75 13.18 -12.30 1.84
CA ALA A 75 11.98 -13.12 1.90
C ALA A 75 10.76 -12.34 2.43
N ILE A 76 10.94 -11.53 3.48
CA ILE A 76 9.88 -10.67 4.03
C ILE A 76 9.44 -9.64 2.97
N LEU A 77 10.40 -9.02 2.27
CA LEU A 77 10.11 -8.08 1.18
C LEU A 77 9.30 -8.76 0.07
N LEU A 78 9.67 -9.99 -0.33
CA LEU A 78 8.96 -10.73 -1.36
C LEU A 78 7.52 -11.09 -0.94
N ILE A 79 7.31 -11.47 0.32
CA ILE A 79 5.98 -11.74 0.87
C ILE A 79 5.14 -10.44 0.88
N ALA A 80 5.74 -9.32 1.30
CA ALA A 80 5.06 -8.03 1.30
C ALA A 80 4.68 -7.59 -0.14
N ALA A 81 5.61 -7.71 -1.08
CA ALA A 81 5.38 -7.39 -2.49
C ALA A 81 4.26 -8.26 -3.10
N LYS A 82 4.25 -9.58 -2.82
CA LYS A 82 3.18 -10.48 -3.28
C LYS A 82 1.81 -10.06 -2.75
N ARG A 83 1.73 -9.62 -1.50
CA ARG A 83 0.48 -9.15 -0.89
C ARG A 83 0.01 -7.84 -1.49
N GLU A 84 0.92 -6.91 -1.73
CA GLU A 84 0.62 -5.62 -2.38
C GLU A 84 0.13 -5.81 -3.82
N ASP A 85 0.73 -6.72 -4.58
CA ASP A 85 0.34 -7.05 -5.95
C ASP A 85 -1.06 -7.69 -6.04
N GLN A 86 -1.40 -8.56 -5.09
CA GLN A 86 -2.75 -9.11 -4.98
C GLN A 86 -3.79 -8.00 -4.71
N ILE A 87 -3.49 -7.11 -3.76
CA ILE A 87 -4.39 -5.99 -3.41
C ILE A 87 -4.53 -5.03 -4.60
N SER A 88 -3.45 -4.72 -5.32
CA SER A 88 -3.49 -3.82 -6.47
C SER A 88 -4.31 -4.39 -7.62
N SER A 89 -4.22 -5.71 -7.88
CA SER A 89 -5.03 -6.42 -8.87
C SER A 89 -6.52 -6.35 -8.54
N ASP A 90 -6.91 -6.67 -7.31
CA ASP A 90 -8.31 -6.63 -6.88
C ASP A 90 -8.88 -5.20 -6.95
N LEU A 91 -8.08 -4.21 -6.52
CA LEU A 91 -8.46 -2.79 -6.62
C LEU A 91 -8.63 -2.34 -8.07
N ALA A 92 -7.79 -2.80 -9.00
CA ALA A 92 -7.89 -2.44 -10.41
C ALA A 92 -9.20 -2.92 -11.04
N VAL A 93 -9.62 -4.16 -10.74
CA VAL A 93 -10.90 -4.71 -11.22
C VAL A 93 -12.08 -3.90 -10.68
N HIS A 94 -12.12 -3.63 -9.38
CA HIS A 94 -13.21 -2.83 -8.79
C HIS A 94 -13.22 -1.38 -9.29
N THR A 95 -12.05 -0.77 -9.46
CA THR A 95 -11.96 0.59 -10.00
C THR A 95 -12.51 0.65 -11.42
N PHE A 96 -12.25 -0.38 -12.24
CA PHE A 96 -12.78 -0.47 -13.60
C PHE A 96 -14.31 -0.62 -13.61
N GLU A 97 -14.88 -1.46 -12.74
CA GLU A 97 -16.34 -1.61 -12.62
C GLU A 97 -17.02 -0.30 -12.22
N ILE A 98 -16.50 0.38 -11.18
CA ILE A 98 -17.01 1.67 -10.72
C ILE A 98 -16.89 2.74 -11.81
N ASP A 99 -15.79 2.75 -12.56
CA ASP A 99 -15.60 3.70 -13.67
C ASP A 99 -16.65 3.50 -14.77
N GLN A 100 -16.99 2.25 -15.12
CA GLN A 100 -18.08 1.96 -16.05
C GLN A 100 -19.44 2.42 -15.53
N GLU A 101 -19.75 2.17 -14.26
CA GLU A 101 -21.00 2.63 -13.65
C GLU A 101 -21.08 4.17 -13.65
N ASN A 102 -19.99 4.85 -13.30
CA ASN A 102 -19.90 6.31 -13.32
C ASN A 102 -20.09 6.88 -14.73
N LEU A 103 -19.52 6.24 -15.75
CA LEU A 103 -19.74 6.60 -17.14
C LEU A 103 -21.21 6.47 -17.54
N LEU A 104 -21.89 5.40 -17.13
CA LEU A 104 -23.31 5.19 -17.40
C LEU A 104 -24.19 6.23 -16.70
N ILE A 105 -23.89 6.54 -15.44
CA ILE A 105 -24.60 7.57 -14.67
C ILE A 105 -24.41 8.95 -15.33
N THR A 106 -23.18 9.26 -15.75
CA THR A 106 -22.87 10.53 -16.43
C THR A 106 -23.67 10.66 -17.72
N LYS A 107 -23.72 9.61 -18.55
CA LYS A 107 -24.54 9.59 -19.76
C LYS A 107 -26.02 9.82 -19.48
N ARG A 108 -26.58 9.17 -18.45
CA ARG A 108 -27.98 9.41 -18.05
C ARG A 108 -28.20 10.85 -17.61
N ILE A 109 -27.28 11.42 -16.84
CA ILE A 109 -27.37 12.83 -16.43
C ILE A 109 -27.37 13.75 -17.65
N GLU A 110 -26.52 13.51 -18.63
CA GLU A 110 -26.49 14.29 -19.89
C GLU A 110 -27.82 14.17 -20.65
N GLU A 111 -28.37 12.96 -20.78
CA GLU A 111 -29.66 12.72 -21.44
C GLU A 111 -30.82 13.44 -20.74
N LEU A 112 -30.95 13.29 -19.42
CA LEU A 112 -31.98 13.99 -18.66
C LEU A 112 -31.81 15.50 -18.73
N THR A 113 -30.57 16.01 -18.70
CA THR A 113 -30.30 17.44 -18.82
C THR A 113 -30.73 17.97 -20.18
N ALA A 114 -30.48 17.23 -21.26
CA ALA A 114 -30.91 17.59 -22.61
C ALA A 114 -32.45 17.59 -22.73
N GLU A 115 -33.13 16.65 -22.08
CA GLU A 115 -34.60 16.58 -22.07
C GLU A 115 -35.22 17.75 -21.30
N VAL A 116 -34.71 18.04 -20.10
CA VAL A 116 -35.12 19.21 -19.31
C VAL A 116 -34.89 20.51 -20.10
N HIS A 117 -33.77 20.62 -20.81
CA HIS A 117 -33.49 21.79 -21.65
C HIS A 117 -34.51 21.94 -22.78
N LYS A 118 -34.86 20.86 -23.48
CA LYS A 118 -35.91 20.88 -24.53
C LYS A 118 -37.27 21.30 -23.97
N LEU A 119 -37.69 20.74 -22.83
CA LEU A 119 -38.93 21.10 -22.16
C LEU A 119 -38.95 22.58 -21.74
N THR A 120 -37.83 23.08 -21.24
CA THR A 120 -37.67 24.50 -20.85
C THR A 120 -37.83 25.42 -22.05
N LEU A 121 -37.23 25.09 -23.20
CA LEU A 121 -37.38 25.85 -24.44
C LEU A 121 -38.83 25.85 -24.94
N ALA A 122 -39.50 24.69 -24.91
CA ALA A 122 -40.90 24.58 -25.31
C ALA A 122 -41.83 25.41 -24.40
N MET A 123 -41.63 25.37 -23.08
CA MET A 123 -42.36 26.23 -22.14
C MET A 123 -42.14 27.71 -22.43
N HIS A 124 -40.90 28.12 -22.72
CA HIS A 124 -40.58 29.51 -23.04
C HIS A 124 -41.26 29.98 -24.33
N GLN A 125 -41.34 29.10 -25.35
CA GLN A 125 -42.07 29.37 -26.59
C GLN A 125 -43.58 29.52 -26.36
N MET A 126 -44.21 28.59 -25.60
CA MET A 126 -45.64 28.69 -25.29
C MET A 126 -45.99 29.94 -24.49
N MET A 127 -45.12 30.37 -23.56
CA MET A 127 -45.31 31.63 -22.84
C MET A 127 -45.26 32.85 -23.76
N LYS A 128 -44.39 32.83 -24.78
CA LYS A 128 -44.28 33.92 -25.76
C LYS A 128 -45.51 34.02 -26.67
N GLU A 129 -46.06 32.88 -27.10
CA GLU A 129 -47.28 32.84 -27.92
C GLU A 129 -48.54 33.25 -27.16
N LYS A 130 -48.64 32.91 -25.87
CA LYS A 130 -49.82 33.26 -25.04
C LYS A 130 -49.80 34.70 -24.52
N GLY A 131 -48.65 35.37 -24.58
CA GLY A 131 -48.45 36.75 -24.15
C GLY A 131 -48.61 37.80 -25.27
N ASN A 132 -48.98 37.39 -26.48
CA ASN A 132 -49.29 38.24 -27.64
C ASN A 132 -50.76 38.06 -28.05
#